data_AF-A0A1M5MTM8-F1
#
_entry.id   AF-A0A1M5MTM8-F1
#
_cell.length_a   1.000
_cell.length_b   1.000
_cell.length_c   1.000
_cell.angle_alpha   90.00
_cell.angle_beta   90.00
_cell.angle_gamma   90.00
#
_symmetry.space_group_name_H-M   'P 1'
#
loop_
_entity.id
_entity.type
_entity.pdbx_description
1 polymer ?
#
loop_
_entity_poly.entity_id
_entity_poly.type
_entity_poly.pdbx_seq_one_letter_code
_entity_poly.pdbx_strand_id
1 'polypeptide(L)'
;MPHIKSYIITIFNVFICLSSVFILLQAIRFIGDLNEKSLRKKRKRGFGYRQDVFEIKEDKVYKNNRSSIQKIDGEKLCKYDNGDIYKGEFLNGKKNGFGVCVFLNKERYEGLWKDDKMHSIGKYTYSDGSTYSGDFKNGYMDGLGRYEYKNKDVYKGYFKENKKNGKGVMHYNNGSRYIGTWVNDEQCGTGKFIKFNGDIYEGEFEGSKFNGNGRYEFKDGSVYTGIFKNNVFHERGVYTDKNGNIYDGEFQYGYKNGNGTLKKIDGDIYEGDFKDDLFDGKGRYKYHNKGIYEGEFKKGKRDGIGTYICEKYKYIGEWKDDKKGKIGTYYMESGGVLEVRIIDEKIEEGIYKFEEEKEKILKDIDIRGEKEDILIEKFNKKHRNHFKHI
;
A
#
# COMPACT_ATOMS: atom_id res chain seq x y z
N MET A 1 -0.77 -42.08 38.10
CA MET A 1 0.27 -41.20 37.50
C MET A 1 0.61 -41.43 36.00
N PRO A 2 0.29 -42.55 35.31
CA PRO A 2 0.58 -42.67 33.87
C PRO A 2 -0.35 -41.83 32.96
N HIS A 3 -1.60 -41.57 33.39
CA HIS A 3 -2.53 -40.73 32.63
C HIS A 3 -2.11 -39.26 32.51
N ILE A 4 -1.47 -38.70 33.53
CA ILE A 4 -0.97 -37.31 33.50
C ILE A 4 0.19 -37.18 32.51
N LYS A 5 1.10 -38.16 32.43
CA LYS A 5 2.18 -38.14 31.43
C LYS A 5 1.66 -38.30 30.01
N SER A 6 0.72 -39.21 29.77
CA SER A 6 0.10 -39.36 28.45
C SER A 6 -0.71 -38.11 28.05
N TYR A 7 -1.43 -37.51 28.99
CA TYR A 7 -2.17 -36.26 28.80
C TYR A 7 -1.25 -35.08 28.53
N ILE A 8 -0.15 -34.95 29.29
CA ILE A 8 0.88 -33.94 29.06
C ILE A 8 1.54 -34.18 27.70
N ILE A 9 1.82 -35.42 27.27
CA ILE A 9 2.40 -35.72 25.96
C ILE A 9 1.42 -35.40 24.83
N THR A 10 0.12 -35.68 24.98
CA THR A 10 -0.91 -35.29 24.00
C THR A 10 -1.05 -33.78 23.91
N ILE A 11 -1.08 -33.08 25.05
CA ILE A 11 -1.01 -31.62 25.13
C ILE A 11 0.26 -31.13 24.44
N PHE A 12 1.43 -31.69 24.77
CA PHE A 12 2.73 -31.33 24.22
C PHE A 12 2.75 -31.54 22.70
N ASN A 13 2.19 -32.63 22.19
CA ASN A 13 2.11 -32.93 20.76
C ASN A 13 1.12 -32.00 20.02
N VAL A 14 -0.01 -31.65 20.65
CA VAL A 14 -0.96 -30.63 20.15
C VAL A 14 -0.32 -29.24 20.12
N PHE A 15 0.50 -28.91 21.13
CA PHE A 15 1.26 -27.66 21.23
C PHE A 15 2.46 -27.61 20.26
N ILE A 16 3.14 -28.73 20.01
CA ILE A 16 4.21 -28.87 19.01
C ILE A 16 3.68 -28.60 17.60
N CYS A 17 2.41 -28.94 17.32
CA CYS A 17 1.76 -28.63 16.05
C CYS A 17 1.30 -27.17 15.91
N LEU A 18 1.29 -26.36 16.98
CA LEU A 18 0.68 -25.02 17.01
C LEU A 18 1.68 -23.83 17.10
N SER A 19 2.88 -23.98 16.52
CA SER A 19 3.96 -22.98 16.40
C SER A 19 4.99 -22.98 17.56
N SER A 20 6.13 -23.61 17.26
CA SER A 20 7.11 -24.14 18.22
C SER A 20 7.97 -23.12 18.98
N VAL A 21 7.89 -21.82 18.71
CA VAL A 21 8.82 -20.84 19.31
C VAL A 21 8.11 -19.82 20.21
N PHE A 22 6.91 -19.38 19.84
CA PHE A 22 6.20 -18.33 20.57
C PHE A 22 5.58 -18.83 21.88
N ILE A 23 5.09 -20.07 21.88
CA ILE A 23 4.48 -20.69 23.06
C ILE A 23 5.55 -21.18 24.04
N LEU A 24 6.74 -21.59 23.57
CA LEU A 24 7.85 -21.98 24.45
C LEU A 24 8.24 -20.81 25.37
N LEU A 25 8.30 -19.58 24.83
CA LEU A 25 8.57 -18.37 25.60
C LEU A 25 7.47 -18.05 26.63
N GLN A 26 6.20 -18.29 26.30
CA GLN A 26 5.08 -18.08 27.23
C GLN A 26 4.96 -19.20 28.29
N ALA A 27 5.28 -20.44 27.92
CA ALA A 27 5.32 -21.58 28.83
C ALA A 27 6.46 -21.44 29.85
N ILE A 28 7.65 -20.95 29.44
CA ILE A 28 8.75 -20.64 30.38
C ILE A 28 8.32 -19.57 31.39
N ARG A 29 7.59 -18.55 30.94
CA ARG A 29 7.06 -17.47 31.79
C ARG A 29 6.05 -18.00 32.82
N PHE A 30 5.12 -18.85 32.38
CA PHE A 30 4.12 -19.48 33.25
C PHE A 30 4.73 -20.50 34.23
N ILE A 31 5.76 -21.24 33.82
CA ILE A 31 6.51 -22.15 34.70
C ILE A 31 7.28 -21.37 35.78
N GLY A 32 7.80 -20.18 35.45
CA GLY A 32 8.37 -19.25 36.42
C GLY A 32 7.38 -18.87 37.51
N ASP A 33 6.15 -18.48 37.13
CA ASP A 33 5.08 -18.10 38.05
C ASP A 33 4.54 -19.28 38.89
N LEU A 34 4.62 -20.51 38.37
CA LEU A 34 4.24 -21.73 39.10
C LEU A 34 5.31 -22.18 40.11
N ASN A 35 6.60 -21.97 39.81
CA ASN A 35 7.68 -22.31 40.73
C ASN A 35 7.75 -21.37 41.95
N GLU A 36 7.34 -20.11 41.80
CA GLU A 36 7.14 -19.20 42.93
C GLU A 36 6.01 -19.66 43.87
N LYS A 37 4.98 -20.31 43.32
CA LYS A 37 3.83 -20.84 44.09
C LYS A 37 4.08 -22.24 44.66
N SER A 38 5.03 -23.02 44.13
CA SER A 38 5.27 -24.42 44.53
C SER A 38 6.23 -24.59 45.72
N LEU A 39 6.92 -23.54 46.16
CA LEU A 39 7.73 -23.56 47.40
C LEU A 39 6.89 -23.60 48.70
N ARG A 40 5.55 -23.52 48.60
CA ARG A 40 4.61 -23.69 49.73
C ARG A 40 3.67 -24.89 49.55
N LYS A 41 4.20 -26.11 49.59
CA LYS A 41 3.63 -27.26 50.34
C LYS A 41 4.41 -28.55 50.05
N LYS A 42 5.16 -28.99 51.05
CA LYS A 42 5.88 -30.27 51.09
C LYS A 42 4.95 -31.43 51.51
N ARG A 43 5.32 -32.63 51.02
CA ARG A 43 5.26 -33.97 51.66
C ARG A 43 3.87 -34.66 51.67
N LYS A 44 3.68 -35.94 51.28
CA LYS A 44 4.46 -37.19 51.49
C LYS A 44 3.91 -38.37 50.61
N ARG A 45 4.82 -39.32 50.26
CA ARG A 45 4.77 -40.82 50.08
C ARG A 45 3.44 -41.53 49.74
N GLY A 46 3.34 -42.61 48.94
CA GLY A 46 4.28 -43.49 48.23
C GLY A 46 3.62 -44.84 47.83
N PHE A 47 4.25 -45.56 46.89
CA PHE A 47 4.20 -47.02 46.54
C PHE A 47 3.01 -47.68 45.78
N GLY A 48 3.41 -48.54 44.81
CA GLY A 48 2.66 -49.71 44.33
C GLY A 48 2.48 -49.84 42.82
N TYR A 49 3.35 -50.60 42.13
CA TYR A 49 3.17 -51.04 40.73
C TYR A 49 2.49 -52.42 40.72
N ARG A 50 1.39 -52.57 39.99
CA ARG A 50 0.84 -53.88 39.60
C ARG A 50 0.31 -53.76 38.17
N GLN A 51 0.73 -54.70 37.34
CA GLN A 51 0.48 -54.77 35.92
C GLN A 51 -0.69 -55.73 35.72
N ASP A 52 -1.88 -55.18 35.54
CA ASP A 52 -3.08 -55.95 35.19
C ASP A 52 -3.54 -55.51 33.80
N VAL A 53 -3.50 -56.46 32.88
CA VAL A 53 -4.15 -56.40 31.57
C VAL A 53 -5.65 -56.37 31.84
N PHE A 54 -6.32 -55.27 31.47
CA PHE A 54 -7.78 -55.16 31.57
C PHE A 54 -8.39 -54.79 30.22
N GLU A 55 -9.25 -55.72 29.80
CA GLU A 55 -10.31 -55.69 28.80
C GLU A 55 -10.99 -54.31 28.65
N ILE A 56 -11.15 -53.86 27.40
CA ILE A 56 -11.83 -52.62 27.04
C ILE A 56 -13.33 -52.81 27.32
N LYS A 57 -13.80 -52.30 28.47
CA LYS A 57 -15.24 -52.12 28.70
C LYS A 57 -15.71 -50.88 27.96
N GLU A 58 -16.73 -51.05 27.13
CA GLU A 58 -17.44 -49.99 26.42
C GLU A 58 -17.75 -48.80 27.35
N ASP A 59 -17.17 -47.64 27.03
CA ASP A 59 -17.48 -46.38 27.71
C ASP A 59 -18.99 -46.10 27.61
N LYS A 60 -19.64 -45.96 28.77
CA LYS A 60 -21.06 -45.64 28.91
C LYS A 60 -21.42 -44.40 28.08
N VAL A 61 -22.07 -44.60 26.94
CA VAL A 61 -22.69 -43.54 26.14
C VAL A 61 -23.90 -43.03 26.90
N TYR A 62 -23.81 -41.83 27.48
CA TYR A 62 -24.97 -41.17 28.08
C TYR A 62 -25.86 -40.57 26.98
N LYS A 63 -27.10 -41.06 26.89
CA LYS A 63 -28.20 -40.45 26.10
C LYS A 63 -28.96 -39.48 27.00
N ASN A 64 -29.21 -38.26 26.52
CA ASN A 64 -29.77 -37.20 27.35
C ASN A 64 -31.31 -37.19 27.32
N ASN A 65 -31.96 -37.86 28.28
CA ASN A 65 -33.36 -37.58 28.60
C ASN A 65 -33.41 -36.47 29.66
N ARG A 66 -34.14 -35.38 29.38
CA ARG A 66 -34.23 -34.11 30.13
C ARG A 66 -34.67 -34.18 31.61
N SER A 67 -34.64 -35.32 32.30
CA SER A 67 -35.27 -35.49 33.62
C SER A 67 -34.35 -36.03 34.73
N SER A 68 -33.03 -36.04 34.57
CA SER A 68 -32.12 -36.31 35.70
C SER A 68 -30.79 -35.58 35.52
N ILE A 69 -30.70 -34.35 36.02
CA ILE A 69 -29.43 -33.63 36.22
C ILE A 69 -28.71 -34.33 37.39
N GLN A 70 -28.19 -35.53 37.16
CA GLN A 70 -27.08 -36.02 37.98
C GLN A 70 -25.90 -35.09 37.74
N LYS A 71 -25.15 -34.77 38.79
CA LYS A 71 -23.93 -33.96 38.74
C LYS A 71 -22.91 -34.66 37.83
N ILE A 72 -22.97 -34.38 36.52
CA ILE A 72 -21.99 -34.84 35.56
C ILE A 72 -20.76 -33.96 35.76
N ASP A 73 -19.85 -34.44 36.59
CA ASP A 73 -18.53 -33.85 36.80
C ASP A 73 -17.44 -34.79 36.28
N GLY A 74 -16.31 -34.20 35.88
CA GLY A 74 -15.14 -34.91 35.35
C GLY A 74 -15.25 -35.23 33.86
N GLU A 75 -14.29 -36.00 33.36
CA GLU A 75 -14.20 -36.33 31.93
C GLU A 75 -15.30 -37.30 31.49
N LYS A 76 -16.04 -36.95 30.42
CA LYS A 76 -17.11 -37.77 29.84
C LYS A 76 -17.16 -37.65 28.32
N LEU A 77 -17.70 -38.68 27.69
CA LEU A 77 -18.19 -38.66 26.31
C LEU A 77 -19.72 -38.47 26.32
N CYS A 78 -20.20 -37.40 25.71
CA CYS A 78 -21.62 -37.06 25.59
C CYS A 78 -22.00 -36.95 24.10
N LYS A 79 -23.06 -37.65 23.71
CA LYS A 79 -23.71 -37.51 22.40
C LYS A 79 -25.02 -36.77 22.63
N TYR A 80 -25.16 -35.59 22.03
CA TYR A 80 -26.33 -34.73 22.18
C TYR A 80 -27.39 -35.07 21.12
N ASP A 81 -28.65 -34.76 21.41
CA ASP A 81 -29.78 -35.05 20.51
C ASP A 81 -29.70 -34.27 19.19
N ASN A 82 -29.02 -33.12 19.19
CA ASN A 82 -28.73 -32.36 17.99
C ASN A 82 -27.62 -33.00 17.12
N GLY A 83 -27.08 -34.15 17.53
CA GLY A 83 -26.03 -34.88 16.82
C GLY A 83 -24.59 -34.44 17.16
N ASP A 84 -24.42 -33.42 18.01
CA ASP A 84 -23.09 -33.02 18.47
C ASP A 84 -22.49 -34.11 19.38
N ILE A 85 -21.16 -34.23 19.34
CA ILE A 85 -20.41 -35.16 20.18
C ILE A 85 -19.36 -34.35 20.94
N TYR A 86 -19.41 -34.41 22.27
CA TYR A 86 -18.41 -33.81 23.13
C TYR A 86 -17.66 -34.88 23.93
N LYS A 87 -16.33 -34.80 23.93
CA LYS A 87 -15.47 -35.55 24.84
C LYS A 87 -14.62 -34.56 25.62
N GLY A 88 -14.80 -34.49 26.93
CA GLY A 88 -14.02 -33.58 27.76
C GLY A 88 -14.53 -33.48 29.18
N GLU A 89 -13.95 -32.54 29.90
CA GLU A 89 -14.30 -32.24 31.28
C GLU A 89 -15.69 -31.59 31.39
N PHE A 90 -16.41 -31.93 32.46
CA PHE A 90 -17.64 -31.28 32.90
C PHE A 90 -17.50 -30.79 34.34
N LEU A 91 -18.16 -29.67 34.63
CA LEU A 91 -18.33 -29.13 35.98
C LEU A 91 -19.76 -28.61 36.12
N ASN A 92 -20.48 -29.09 37.14
CA ASN A 92 -21.88 -28.81 37.39
C ASN A 92 -22.76 -29.08 36.17
N GLY A 93 -22.46 -30.16 35.43
CA GLY A 93 -23.20 -30.56 34.24
C GLY A 93 -22.94 -29.70 32.98
N LYS A 94 -22.00 -28.76 33.03
CA LYS A 94 -21.60 -27.91 31.89
C LYS A 94 -20.21 -28.27 31.39
N LYS A 95 -19.97 -28.16 30.08
CA LYS A 95 -18.62 -28.28 29.49
C LYS A 95 -17.72 -27.24 30.14
N ASN A 96 -16.64 -27.70 30.75
CA ASN A 96 -15.67 -26.90 31.47
C ASN A 96 -14.30 -27.56 31.34
N GLY A 97 -13.19 -26.82 31.42
CA GLY A 97 -11.86 -27.42 31.28
C GLY A 97 -11.55 -27.81 29.83
N PHE A 98 -10.64 -28.76 29.60
CA PHE A 98 -10.29 -29.14 28.24
C PHE A 98 -11.33 -30.10 27.64
N GLY A 99 -11.66 -29.90 26.36
CA GLY A 99 -12.58 -30.77 25.66
C GLY A 99 -12.58 -30.61 24.15
N VAL A 100 -13.06 -31.66 23.49
CA VAL A 100 -13.23 -31.77 22.06
C VAL A 100 -14.71 -31.84 21.74
N CYS A 101 -15.21 -30.94 20.91
CA CYS A 101 -16.57 -30.98 20.38
C CYS A 101 -16.53 -31.16 18.86
N VAL A 102 -17.21 -32.19 18.36
CA VAL A 102 -17.50 -32.39 16.93
C VAL A 102 -18.98 -32.06 16.74
N PHE A 103 -19.25 -31.04 15.95
CA PHE A 103 -20.59 -30.55 15.70
C PHE A 103 -21.27 -31.35 14.56
N LEU A 104 -22.61 -31.35 14.52
CA LEU A 104 -23.37 -32.03 13.47
C LEU A 104 -22.95 -31.60 12.05
N ASN A 105 -22.63 -30.32 11.87
CA ASN A 105 -22.15 -29.75 10.60
C ASN A 105 -20.71 -30.16 10.25
N LYS A 106 -20.11 -31.09 11.00
CA LYS A 106 -18.73 -31.60 10.88
C LYS A 106 -17.64 -30.59 11.28
N GLU A 107 -18.02 -29.44 11.83
CA GLU A 107 -17.06 -28.54 12.45
C GLU A 107 -16.52 -29.15 13.74
N ARG A 108 -15.34 -28.69 14.16
CA ARG A 108 -14.62 -29.29 15.27
C ARG A 108 -13.92 -28.23 16.10
N TYR A 109 -14.19 -28.22 17.39
CA TYR A 109 -13.45 -27.41 18.36
C TYR A 109 -12.60 -28.29 19.29
N GLU A 110 -11.40 -27.81 19.58
CA GLU A 110 -10.40 -28.41 20.47
C GLU A 110 -9.85 -27.34 21.38
N GLY A 111 -10.19 -27.36 22.67
CA GLY A 111 -9.68 -26.32 23.55
C GLY A 111 -10.35 -26.28 24.90
N LEU A 112 -10.16 -25.14 25.56
CA LEU A 112 -10.72 -24.89 26.87
C LEU A 112 -12.19 -24.44 26.76
N TRP A 113 -13.00 -24.95 27.68
CA TRP A 113 -14.41 -24.64 27.83
C TRP A 113 -14.64 -23.99 29.19
N LYS A 114 -15.61 -23.09 29.24
CA LYS A 114 -16.13 -22.52 30.48
C LYS A 114 -17.63 -22.33 30.35
N ASP A 115 -18.39 -22.99 31.22
CA ASP A 115 -19.86 -22.90 31.26
C ASP A 115 -20.50 -23.07 29.87
N ASP A 116 -20.15 -24.16 29.18
CA ASP A 116 -20.62 -24.52 27.82
C ASP A 116 -20.12 -23.63 26.68
N LYS A 117 -19.23 -22.67 26.96
CA LYS A 117 -18.67 -21.75 25.94
C LYS A 117 -17.20 -22.04 25.69
N MET A 118 -16.79 -21.96 24.42
CA MET A 118 -15.37 -21.94 24.04
C MET A 118 -14.68 -20.76 24.73
N HIS A 119 -13.54 -21.01 25.36
CA HIS A 119 -12.87 -20.04 26.22
C HIS A 119 -11.36 -20.23 26.22
N SER A 120 -10.59 -19.16 26.42
CA SER A 120 -9.13 -19.18 26.42
C SER A 120 -8.58 -19.86 25.14
N ILE A 121 -7.55 -20.69 25.23
CA ILE A 121 -6.89 -21.24 24.05
C ILE A 121 -7.70 -22.39 23.45
N GLY A 122 -7.86 -22.35 22.13
CA GLY A 122 -8.39 -23.46 21.37
C GLY A 122 -8.08 -23.41 19.88
N LYS A 123 -8.50 -24.45 19.18
CA LYS A 123 -8.49 -24.58 17.73
C LYS A 123 -9.89 -24.90 17.23
N TYR A 124 -10.34 -24.16 16.23
CA TYR A 124 -11.58 -24.42 15.52
C TYR A 124 -11.27 -24.83 14.09
N THR A 125 -11.86 -25.92 13.62
CA THR A 125 -11.80 -26.39 12.24
C THR A 125 -13.19 -26.29 11.65
N TYR A 126 -13.34 -25.42 10.66
CA TYR A 126 -14.57 -25.14 9.96
C TYR A 126 -14.85 -26.19 8.88
N SER A 127 -16.10 -26.33 8.47
CA SER A 127 -16.51 -27.36 7.49
C SER A 127 -15.93 -27.12 6.10
N ASP A 128 -15.55 -25.88 5.79
CA ASP A 128 -14.92 -25.49 4.54
C ASP A 128 -13.41 -25.81 4.49
N GLY A 129 -12.84 -26.29 5.59
CA GLY A 129 -11.41 -26.58 5.76
C GLY A 129 -10.59 -25.42 6.34
N SER A 130 -11.20 -24.25 6.55
CA SER A 130 -10.56 -23.15 7.27
C SER A 130 -10.27 -23.55 8.72
N THR A 131 -9.27 -22.95 9.34
CA THR A 131 -8.95 -23.17 10.74
C THR A 131 -8.65 -21.88 11.47
N TYR A 132 -9.08 -21.78 12.73
CA TYR A 132 -8.62 -20.77 13.67
C TYR A 132 -7.87 -21.45 14.81
N SER A 133 -6.80 -20.83 15.30
CA SER A 133 -6.10 -21.24 16.52
C SER A 133 -5.72 -20.00 17.31
N GLY A 134 -6.20 -19.87 18.54
CA GLY A 134 -5.99 -18.66 19.32
C GLY A 134 -6.91 -18.55 20.53
N ASP A 135 -7.05 -17.32 21.00
CA ASP A 135 -7.89 -16.96 22.14
C ASP A 135 -9.38 -16.99 21.79
N PHE A 136 -10.17 -17.49 22.73
CA PHE A 136 -11.62 -17.50 22.72
C PHE A 136 -12.16 -16.83 23.99
N LYS A 137 -13.27 -16.09 23.85
CA LYS A 137 -14.01 -15.56 24.98
C LYS A 137 -15.50 -15.68 24.71
N ASN A 138 -16.22 -16.34 25.62
CA ASN A 138 -17.66 -16.52 25.53
C ASN A 138 -18.15 -17.13 24.20
N GLY A 139 -17.35 -18.01 23.58
CA GLY A 139 -17.69 -18.63 22.29
C GLY A 139 -17.20 -17.85 21.06
N TYR A 140 -16.60 -16.68 21.22
CA TYR A 140 -16.08 -15.87 20.10
C TYR A 140 -14.56 -15.92 20.03
N MET A 141 -14.00 -15.80 18.83
CA MET A 141 -12.58 -15.47 18.64
C MET A 141 -12.35 -14.05 19.18
N ASP A 142 -11.57 -13.93 20.25
CA ASP A 142 -11.36 -12.68 20.99
C ASP A 142 -10.01 -12.74 21.71
N GLY A 143 -9.07 -11.92 21.25
CA GLY A 143 -7.66 -11.97 21.62
C GLY A 143 -6.75 -12.30 20.45
N LEU A 144 -5.57 -12.85 20.70
CA LEU A 144 -4.60 -13.18 19.66
C LEU A 144 -4.95 -14.52 19.00
N GLY A 145 -4.85 -14.57 17.67
CA GLY A 145 -5.09 -15.80 16.94
C GLY A 145 -4.45 -15.85 15.55
N ARG A 146 -4.45 -17.06 15.00
CA ARG A 146 -4.10 -17.37 13.62
C ARG A 146 -5.32 -17.97 12.92
N TYR A 147 -5.78 -17.33 11.86
CA TYR A 147 -6.82 -17.85 10.98
C TYR A 147 -6.19 -18.26 9.65
N GLU A 148 -6.33 -19.52 9.27
CA GLU A 148 -5.96 -20.05 7.94
C GLU A 148 -7.24 -20.30 7.16
N TYR A 149 -7.42 -19.57 6.08
CA TYR A 149 -8.59 -19.65 5.23
C TYR A 149 -8.47 -20.83 4.27
N LYS A 150 -9.61 -21.32 3.77
CA LYS A 150 -9.68 -22.35 2.72
C LYS A 150 -8.81 -22.03 1.50
N ASN A 151 -8.73 -20.76 1.10
CA ASN A 151 -7.93 -20.29 -0.03
C ASN A 151 -6.42 -20.20 0.26
N LYS A 152 -5.98 -20.65 1.44
CA LYS A 152 -4.60 -20.58 1.95
C LYS A 152 -4.09 -19.19 2.36
N ASP A 153 -4.98 -18.19 2.38
CA ASP A 153 -4.67 -16.94 3.08
C ASP A 153 -4.48 -17.23 4.58
N VAL A 154 -3.62 -16.46 5.24
CA VAL A 154 -3.35 -16.59 6.67
C VAL A 154 -3.35 -15.22 7.32
N TYR A 155 -4.27 -15.02 8.26
CA TYR A 155 -4.24 -13.89 9.17
C TYR A 155 -3.59 -14.28 10.50
N LYS A 156 -2.73 -13.42 11.02
CA LYS A 156 -2.17 -13.51 12.39
C LYS A 156 -2.32 -12.16 13.07
N GLY A 157 -3.06 -12.10 14.16
CA GLY A 157 -3.29 -10.83 14.83
C GLY A 157 -4.39 -10.89 15.87
N TYR A 158 -4.89 -9.74 16.23
CA TYR A 158 -5.96 -9.60 17.21
C TYR A 158 -7.35 -9.79 16.57
N PHE A 159 -8.22 -10.46 17.31
CA PHE A 159 -9.62 -10.65 17.03
C PHE A 159 -10.46 -10.04 18.15
N LYS A 160 -11.66 -9.59 17.79
CA LYS A 160 -12.70 -9.19 18.74
C LYS A 160 -14.04 -9.64 18.17
N GLU A 161 -14.78 -10.43 18.93
CA GLU A 161 -16.11 -10.93 18.54
C GLU A 161 -16.14 -11.52 17.11
N ASN A 162 -15.20 -12.45 16.84
CA ASN A 162 -15.02 -13.11 15.54
C ASN A 162 -14.44 -12.25 14.40
N LYS A 163 -14.18 -10.96 14.60
CA LYS A 163 -13.64 -10.06 13.56
C LYS A 163 -12.18 -9.72 13.81
N LYS A 164 -11.39 -9.55 12.74
CA LYS A 164 -10.04 -8.97 12.84
C LYS A 164 -10.16 -7.56 13.40
N ASN A 165 -9.47 -7.28 14.50
CA ASN A 165 -9.57 -6.01 15.21
C ASN A 165 -8.28 -5.74 15.98
N GLY A 166 -7.61 -4.62 15.73
CA GLY A 166 -6.29 -4.30 16.27
C GLY A 166 -5.15 -4.62 15.29
N LYS A 167 -3.94 -4.85 15.80
CA LYS A 167 -2.76 -5.10 14.96
C LYS A 167 -2.79 -6.52 14.38
N GLY A 168 -2.41 -6.67 13.11
CA GLY A 168 -2.33 -7.98 12.48
C GLY A 168 -1.57 -7.98 11.17
N VAL A 169 -1.20 -9.19 10.74
CA VAL A 169 -0.53 -9.49 9.48
C VAL A 169 -1.42 -10.41 8.68
N MET A 170 -1.77 -10.01 7.46
CA MET A 170 -2.42 -10.88 6.48
C MET A 170 -1.39 -11.32 5.46
N HIS A 171 -1.21 -12.63 5.31
CA HIS A 171 -0.49 -13.25 4.21
C HIS A 171 -1.51 -13.78 3.21
N TYR A 172 -1.46 -13.27 1.99
CA TYR A 172 -2.32 -13.73 0.92
C TYR A 172 -1.64 -14.87 0.16
N ASN A 173 -2.41 -15.86 -0.29
CA ASN A 173 -1.91 -17.01 -1.03
C ASN A 173 -1.24 -16.60 -2.36
N ASN A 174 -1.64 -15.45 -2.94
CA ASN A 174 -0.98 -14.89 -4.11
C ASN A 174 0.43 -14.33 -3.84
N GLY A 175 0.91 -14.35 -2.59
CA GLY A 175 2.22 -13.83 -2.17
C GLY A 175 2.18 -12.39 -1.64
N SER A 176 1.05 -11.68 -1.76
CA SER A 176 0.90 -10.35 -1.16
C SER A 176 0.86 -10.43 0.37
N ARG A 177 1.19 -9.33 1.04
CA ARG A 177 1.21 -9.26 2.50
C ARG A 177 0.81 -7.87 2.99
N TYR A 178 -0.14 -7.82 3.92
CA TYR A 178 -0.49 -6.61 4.66
C TYR A 178 -0.01 -6.70 6.11
N ILE A 179 0.55 -5.61 6.63
CA ILE A 179 0.98 -5.45 8.02
C ILE A 179 0.39 -4.13 8.51
N GLY A 180 -0.50 -4.16 9.49
CA GLY A 180 -1.10 -2.92 9.97
C GLY A 180 -2.24 -3.14 10.95
N THR A 181 -3.10 -2.13 11.04
CA THR A 181 -4.27 -2.13 11.93
C THR A 181 -5.55 -2.52 11.20
N TRP A 182 -6.45 -3.17 11.95
CA TRP A 182 -7.73 -3.67 11.48
C TRP A 182 -8.85 -3.19 12.38
N VAL A 183 -9.99 -2.88 11.81
CA VAL A 183 -11.24 -2.64 12.54
C VAL A 183 -12.34 -3.37 11.78
N ASN A 184 -13.05 -4.27 12.47
CA ASN A 184 -14.21 -4.99 11.93
C ASN A 184 -13.93 -5.64 10.56
N ASP A 185 -12.81 -6.36 10.46
CA ASP A 185 -12.32 -7.05 9.24
C ASP A 185 -11.75 -6.17 8.12
N GLU A 186 -11.79 -4.84 8.26
CA GLU A 186 -11.25 -3.87 7.31
C GLU A 186 -9.87 -3.37 7.73
N GLN A 187 -8.99 -3.13 6.77
CA GLN A 187 -7.71 -2.48 7.03
C GLN A 187 -7.95 -0.99 7.29
N CYS A 188 -7.31 -0.46 8.32
CA CYS A 188 -7.47 0.95 8.73
C CYS A 188 -6.17 1.49 9.33
N GLY A 189 -6.08 2.81 9.51
CA GLY A 189 -4.93 3.47 10.14
C GLY A 189 -3.64 3.25 9.34
N THR A 190 -2.48 3.26 9.99
CA THR A 190 -1.21 3.08 9.30
C THR A 190 -0.92 1.60 9.00
N GLY A 191 -0.44 1.30 7.80
CA GLY A 191 -0.02 -0.04 7.42
C GLY A 191 0.97 -0.07 6.27
N LYS A 192 1.47 -1.28 5.99
CA LYS A 192 2.34 -1.60 4.86
C LYS A 192 1.73 -2.75 4.07
N PHE A 193 1.53 -2.53 2.77
CA PHE A 193 1.03 -3.53 1.85
C PHE A 193 2.09 -3.83 0.78
N ILE A 194 2.62 -5.04 0.82
CA ILE A 194 3.57 -5.59 -0.16
C ILE A 194 2.74 -6.42 -1.14
N LYS A 195 2.63 -5.97 -2.39
CA LYS A 195 1.85 -6.65 -3.41
C LYS A 195 2.65 -7.78 -4.04
N PHE A 196 1.96 -8.79 -4.58
CA PHE A 196 2.60 -9.91 -5.28
C PHE A 196 3.45 -9.46 -6.48
N ASN A 197 3.08 -8.34 -7.11
CA ASN A 197 3.81 -7.78 -8.25
C ASN A 197 5.13 -7.10 -7.82
N GLY A 198 5.42 -6.97 -6.52
CA GLY A 198 6.61 -6.32 -6.00
C GLY A 198 6.41 -4.86 -5.60
N ASP A 199 5.26 -4.25 -5.91
CA ASP A 199 4.95 -2.90 -5.44
C ASP A 199 4.74 -2.88 -3.93
N ILE A 200 5.09 -1.77 -3.30
CA ILE A 200 4.97 -1.56 -1.85
C ILE A 200 4.24 -0.25 -1.60
N TYR A 201 3.16 -0.33 -0.84
CA TYR A 201 2.52 0.84 -0.25
C TYR A 201 2.79 0.89 1.26
N GLU A 202 3.14 2.05 1.78
CA GLU A 202 3.28 2.30 3.20
C GLU A 202 2.63 3.64 3.54
N GLY A 203 1.59 3.63 4.37
CA GLY A 203 0.78 4.82 4.61
C GLY A 203 -0.53 4.53 5.32
N GLU A 204 -1.45 5.47 5.19
CA GLU A 204 -2.77 5.46 5.82
C GLU A 204 -3.81 4.64 5.01
N PHE A 205 -4.66 3.92 5.74
CA PHE A 205 -5.74 3.09 5.23
C PHE A 205 -7.07 3.52 5.84
N GLU A 206 -8.12 3.53 5.02
CA GLU A 206 -9.50 3.69 5.46
C GLU A 206 -10.39 2.77 4.62
N GLY A 207 -11.17 1.89 5.28
CA GLY A 207 -12.06 0.95 4.60
C GLY A 207 -11.34 0.03 3.61
N SER A 208 -10.15 -0.45 3.95
CA SER A 208 -9.28 -1.26 3.08
C SER A 208 -8.80 -0.58 1.79
N LYS A 209 -8.82 0.75 1.74
CA LYS A 209 -8.26 1.56 0.65
C LYS A 209 -7.14 2.45 1.16
N PHE A 210 -6.16 2.73 0.31
CA PHE A 210 -5.15 3.77 0.58
C PHE A 210 -5.85 5.13 0.60
N ASN A 211 -5.74 5.84 1.71
CA ASN A 211 -6.36 7.13 1.96
C ASN A 211 -5.49 7.93 2.93
N GLY A 212 -5.28 9.22 2.70
CA GLY A 212 -4.39 10.04 3.52
C GLY A 212 -2.93 9.99 3.03
N ASN A 213 -1.96 10.24 3.91
CA ASN A 213 -0.56 10.28 3.52
C ASN A 213 0.00 8.87 3.28
N GLY A 214 0.81 8.71 2.24
CA GLY A 214 1.53 7.47 2.01
C GLY A 214 2.68 7.59 1.03
N ARG A 215 3.44 6.51 0.95
CA ARG A 215 4.50 6.28 0.00
C ARG A 215 4.21 5.01 -0.79
N TYR A 216 4.18 5.10 -2.11
CA TYR A 216 4.04 3.98 -3.02
C TYR A 216 5.32 3.81 -3.82
N GLU A 217 5.96 2.66 -3.66
CA GLU A 217 7.15 2.25 -4.41
C GLU A 217 6.74 1.19 -5.42
N PHE A 218 6.95 1.49 -6.69
CA PHE A 218 6.68 0.58 -7.79
C PHE A 218 7.83 -0.40 -7.96
N LYS A 219 7.56 -1.60 -8.48
CA LYS A 219 8.59 -2.60 -8.80
C LYS A 219 9.70 -2.04 -9.70
N ASP A 220 9.36 -1.10 -10.59
CA ASP A 220 10.32 -0.50 -11.54
C ASP A 220 11.24 0.56 -10.90
N GLY A 221 11.09 0.82 -9.60
CA GLY A 221 11.86 1.81 -8.84
C GLY A 221 11.24 3.20 -8.80
N SER A 222 10.15 3.45 -9.54
CA SER A 222 9.40 4.70 -9.42
C SER A 222 8.82 4.83 -8.00
N VAL A 223 8.71 6.05 -7.48
CA VAL A 223 8.22 6.33 -6.13
C VAL A 223 7.26 7.50 -6.15
N TYR A 224 6.09 7.33 -5.55
CA TYR A 224 5.19 8.43 -5.18
C TYR A 224 5.19 8.61 -3.66
N THR A 225 5.27 9.85 -3.19
CA THR A 225 5.03 10.22 -1.78
C THR A 225 4.07 11.40 -1.72
N GLY A 226 2.91 11.24 -1.09
CA GLY A 226 1.89 12.28 -1.05
C GLY A 226 0.54 11.77 -0.56
N ILE A 227 -0.52 12.51 -0.90
CA ILE A 227 -1.89 12.18 -0.50
C ILE A 227 -2.47 11.11 -1.44
N PHE A 228 -3.22 10.18 -0.84
CA PHE A 228 -4.01 9.16 -1.51
C PHE A 228 -5.49 9.38 -1.21
N LYS A 229 -6.33 9.09 -2.19
CA LYS A 229 -7.78 9.04 -2.03
C LYS A 229 -8.33 7.84 -2.79
N ASN A 230 -8.97 6.90 -2.10
CA ASN A 230 -9.52 5.69 -2.70
C ASN A 230 -8.53 4.92 -3.61
N ASN A 231 -7.31 4.69 -3.14
CA ASN A 231 -6.22 4.00 -3.85
C ASN A 231 -5.53 4.77 -4.99
N VAL A 232 -5.90 6.02 -5.28
CA VAL A 232 -5.25 6.84 -6.32
C VAL A 232 -4.48 8.01 -5.75
N PHE A 233 -3.43 8.46 -6.45
CA PHE A 233 -2.70 9.69 -6.13
C PHE A 233 -3.64 10.89 -6.24
N HIS A 234 -3.56 11.80 -5.29
CA HIS A 234 -4.47 12.92 -5.17
C HIS A 234 -3.78 14.10 -4.46
N GLU A 235 -4.26 15.32 -4.71
CA GLU A 235 -3.72 16.54 -4.08
C GLU A 235 -2.20 16.65 -4.28
N ARG A 236 -1.45 17.19 -3.31
CA ARG A 236 -0.02 17.38 -3.46
C ARG A 236 0.75 16.08 -3.22
N GLY A 237 1.75 15.85 -4.06
CA GLY A 237 2.69 14.75 -3.91
C GLY A 237 3.96 14.95 -4.75
N VAL A 238 4.95 14.11 -4.46
CA VAL A 238 6.20 14.02 -5.22
C VAL A 238 6.26 12.65 -5.88
N TYR A 239 6.44 12.63 -7.20
CA TYR A 239 6.61 11.43 -8.01
C TYR A 239 7.98 11.44 -8.68
N THR A 240 8.81 10.45 -8.34
CA THR A 240 10.05 10.16 -9.04
C THR A 240 9.82 8.96 -9.96
N ASP A 241 10.03 9.13 -11.27
CA ASP A 241 9.92 8.02 -12.22
C ASP A 241 11.18 7.14 -12.21
N LYS A 242 11.09 5.97 -12.86
CA LYS A 242 12.21 5.03 -13.02
C LYS A 242 13.47 5.61 -13.69
N ASN A 243 13.36 6.74 -14.39
CA ASN A 243 14.48 7.41 -15.05
C ASN A 243 15.12 8.48 -14.15
N GLY A 244 14.55 8.74 -12.96
CA GLY A 244 15.00 9.76 -12.03
C GLY A 244 14.42 11.16 -12.29
N ASN A 245 13.43 11.29 -13.19
CA ASN A 245 12.71 12.56 -13.32
C ASN A 245 11.79 12.74 -12.11
N ILE A 246 11.73 13.95 -11.56
CA ILE A 246 10.99 14.28 -10.35
C ILE A 246 9.88 15.26 -10.71
N TYR A 247 8.64 14.89 -10.41
CA TYR A 247 7.51 15.80 -10.39
C TYR A 247 7.12 16.11 -8.95
N ASP A 248 7.05 17.39 -8.59
CA ASP A 248 6.52 17.89 -7.32
C ASP A 248 5.34 18.80 -7.63
N GLY A 249 4.12 18.38 -7.31
CA GLY A 249 2.94 19.14 -7.68
C GLY A 249 1.64 18.46 -7.31
N GLU A 250 0.57 18.94 -7.92
CA GLU A 250 -0.79 18.47 -7.70
C GLU A 250 -1.11 17.24 -8.57
N PHE A 251 -1.99 16.38 -8.04
CA PHE A 251 -2.51 15.17 -8.66
C PHE A 251 -4.03 15.11 -8.55
N GLN A 252 -4.68 14.62 -9.60
CA GLN A 252 -6.11 14.32 -9.59
C GLN A 252 -6.36 12.99 -10.32
N TYR A 253 -7.07 12.07 -9.68
CA TYR A 253 -7.37 10.74 -10.21
C TYR A 253 -6.13 9.95 -10.69
N GLY A 254 -4.98 10.17 -10.05
CA GLY A 254 -3.71 9.53 -10.44
C GLY A 254 -2.86 10.28 -11.47
N TYR A 255 -3.40 11.33 -12.09
CA TYR A 255 -2.71 12.12 -13.12
C TYR A 255 -2.16 13.42 -12.54
N LYS A 256 -1.02 13.91 -13.06
CA LYS A 256 -0.53 15.26 -12.76
C LYS A 256 -1.57 16.26 -13.25
N ASN A 257 -2.00 17.15 -12.37
CA ASN A 257 -3.06 18.11 -12.65
C ASN A 257 -2.84 19.35 -11.77
N GLY A 258 -3.26 20.54 -12.19
CA GLY A 258 -3.01 21.76 -11.42
C GLY A 258 -1.55 22.22 -11.52
N ASN A 259 -1.02 22.89 -10.48
CA ASN A 259 0.33 23.45 -10.55
C ASN A 259 1.40 22.43 -10.09
N GLY A 260 2.56 22.45 -10.75
CA GLY A 260 3.68 21.61 -10.38
C GLY A 260 5.02 21.97 -11.01
N THR A 261 6.06 21.27 -10.57
CA THR A 261 7.43 21.36 -11.08
C THR A 261 7.89 19.99 -11.54
N LEU A 262 8.24 19.85 -12.82
CA LEU A 262 8.90 18.67 -13.37
C LEU A 262 10.38 18.96 -13.59
N LYS A 263 11.25 18.29 -12.85
CA LYS A 263 12.71 18.29 -13.04
C LYS A 263 13.11 17.00 -13.74
N LYS A 264 13.68 17.12 -14.94
CA LYS A 264 14.21 15.98 -15.66
C LYS A 264 15.65 15.69 -15.27
N ILE A 265 16.08 14.45 -15.48
CA ILE A 265 17.43 14.00 -15.17
C ILE A 265 18.51 14.69 -16.05
N ASP A 266 18.13 15.15 -17.25
CA ASP A 266 18.99 15.92 -18.16
C ASP A 266 19.20 17.38 -17.72
N GLY A 267 18.47 17.83 -16.70
CA GLY A 267 18.52 19.20 -16.17
C GLY A 267 17.45 20.13 -16.72
N ASP A 268 16.58 19.68 -17.62
CA ASP A 268 15.38 20.43 -18.01
C ASP A 268 14.44 20.58 -16.79
N ILE A 269 13.84 21.76 -16.66
CA ILE A 269 12.88 22.05 -15.59
C ILE A 269 11.66 22.73 -16.20
N TYR A 270 10.48 22.17 -15.95
CA TYR A 270 9.21 22.83 -16.20
C TYR A 270 8.53 23.20 -14.89
N GLU A 271 8.03 24.42 -14.78
CA GLU A 271 7.24 24.94 -13.67
C GLU A 271 5.96 25.56 -14.23
N GLY A 272 4.78 25.05 -13.88
CA GLY A 272 3.53 25.58 -14.40
C GLY A 272 2.33 24.64 -14.25
N ASP A 273 1.32 24.89 -15.08
CA ASP A 273 0.05 24.19 -15.09
C ASP A 273 0.12 22.83 -15.82
N PHE A 274 -0.47 21.81 -15.22
CA PHE A 274 -0.62 20.47 -15.73
C PHE A 274 -2.09 20.10 -15.88
N LYS A 275 -2.37 19.31 -16.91
CA LYS A 275 -3.65 18.63 -17.10
C LYS A 275 -3.42 17.26 -17.71
N ASP A 276 -3.90 16.23 -17.04
CA ASP A 276 -3.82 14.83 -17.48
C ASP A 276 -2.40 14.43 -17.93
N ASP A 277 -1.41 14.70 -17.06
CA ASP A 277 0.03 14.48 -17.28
C ASP A 277 0.74 15.40 -18.29
N LEU A 278 0.02 16.30 -18.96
CA LEU A 278 0.57 17.20 -19.97
C LEU A 278 0.71 18.63 -19.44
N PHE A 279 1.70 19.37 -19.94
CA PHE A 279 1.76 20.82 -19.76
C PHE A 279 0.55 21.46 -20.46
N ASP A 280 -0.30 22.16 -19.70
CA ASP A 280 -1.53 22.74 -20.23
C ASP A 280 -1.94 23.94 -19.36
N GLY A 281 -1.85 25.14 -19.93
CA GLY A 281 -1.96 26.40 -19.19
C GLY A 281 -0.65 27.19 -19.23
N LYS A 282 -0.39 28.01 -18.21
CA LYS A 282 0.82 28.85 -18.17
C LYS A 282 1.98 28.08 -17.57
N GLY A 283 3.17 28.31 -18.07
CA GLY A 283 4.37 27.72 -17.48
C GLY A 283 5.68 28.30 -17.99
N ARG A 284 6.75 27.88 -17.32
CA ARG A 284 8.12 28.23 -17.61
C ARG A 284 8.94 26.96 -17.77
N TYR A 285 9.53 26.78 -18.95
CA TYR A 285 10.43 25.68 -19.28
C TYR A 285 11.86 26.18 -19.39
N LYS A 286 12.73 25.76 -18.47
CA LYS A 286 14.17 25.97 -18.53
C LYS A 286 14.81 24.73 -19.14
N TYR A 287 15.39 24.90 -20.32
CA TYR A 287 16.09 23.85 -21.03
C TYR A 287 17.52 23.67 -20.47
N HIS A 288 18.06 22.46 -20.58
CA HIS A 288 19.41 22.09 -20.16
C HIS A 288 20.48 22.89 -20.91
N ASN A 289 20.17 23.34 -22.14
CA ASN A 289 21.01 24.24 -22.95
C ASN A 289 20.91 25.71 -22.51
N LYS A 290 20.33 25.99 -21.32
CA LYS A 290 20.06 27.31 -20.74
C LYS A 290 19.00 28.15 -21.45
N GLY A 291 18.40 27.66 -22.53
CA GLY A 291 17.21 28.28 -23.11
C GLY A 291 16.09 28.36 -22.07
N ILE A 292 15.25 29.38 -22.13
CA ILE A 292 14.08 29.54 -21.27
C ILE A 292 12.89 29.86 -22.17
N TYR A 293 11.80 29.11 -22.03
CA TYR A 293 10.50 29.50 -22.55
C TYR A 293 9.57 29.84 -21.39
N GLU A 294 8.81 30.92 -21.50
CA GLU A 294 7.76 31.29 -20.55
C GLU A 294 6.52 31.74 -21.34
N GLY A 295 5.40 31.07 -21.15
CA GLY A 295 4.20 31.29 -21.95
C GLY A 295 3.13 30.24 -21.75
N GLU A 296 2.23 30.15 -22.71
CA GLU A 296 1.15 29.17 -22.72
C GLU A 296 1.59 27.81 -23.30
N PHE A 297 1.01 26.75 -22.76
CA PHE A 297 1.17 25.38 -23.19
C PHE A 297 -0.20 24.76 -23.44
N LYS A 298 -0.26 23.88 -24.44
CA LYS A 298 -1.46 23.10 -24.73
C LYS A 298 -1.06 21.70 -25.12
N LYS A 299 -1.58 20.70 -24.41
CA LYS A 299 -1.27 19.28 -24.64
C LYS A 299 0.26 19.00 -24.74
N GLY A 300 1.04 19.62 -23.87
CA GLY A 300 2.48 19.41 -23.74
C GLY A 300 3.35 20.24 -24.69
N LYS A 301 2.77 21.07 -25.56
CA LYS A 301 3.50 21.91 -26.52
C LYS A 301 3.32 23.38 -26.24
N ARG A 302 4.30 24.20 -26.61
CA ARG A 302 4.19 25.67 -26.61
C ARG A 302 3.08 26.09 -27.57
N ASP A 303 2.14 26.88 -27.07
CA ASP A 303 0.97 27.39 -27.80
C ASP A 303 0.66 28.80 -27.29
N GLY A 304 -0.14 29.60 -28.00
CA GLY A 304 -0.52 30.93 -27.52
C GLY A 304 0.63 31.95 -27.54
N ILE A 305 0.65 32.91 -26.62
CA ILE A 305 1.70 33.94 -26.54
C ILE A 305 2.80 33.49 -25.57
N GLY A 306 4.06 33.63 -25.98
CA GLY A 306 5.19 33.23 -25.15
C GLY A 306 6.48 33.96 -25.47
N THR A 307 7.34 34.00 -24.46
CA THR A 307 8.70 34.52 -24.52
C THR A 307 9.69 33.36 -24.54
N TYR A 308 10.60 33.34 -25.51
CA TYR A 308 11.75 32.43 -25.53
C TYR A 308 13.03 33.24 -25.40
N ILE A 309 13.95 32.81 -24.54
CA ILE A 309 15.24 33.44 -24.29
C ILE A 309 16.32 32.39 -24.50
N CYS A 310 17.32 32.70 -25.31
CA CYS A 310 18.55 31.92 -25.42
C CYS A 310 19.77 32.85 -25.35
N GLU A 311 20.98 32.29 -25.48
CA GLU A 311 22.22 33.08 -25.45
C GLU A 311 22.28 34.12 -26.58
N LYS A 312 21.63 33.88 -27.73
CA LYS A 312 21.73 34.75 -28.92
C LYS A 312 20.66 35.84 -28.99
N TYR A 313 19.46 35.57 -28.51
CA TYR A 313 18.30 36.44 -28.66
C TYR A 313 17.18 36.10 -27.66
N LYS A 314 16.26 37.05 -27.50
CA LYS A 314 14.94 36.88 -26.89
C LYS A 314 13.87 37.05 -27.96
N TYR A 315 12.94 36.11 -28.06
CA TYR A 315 11.76 36.19 -28.92
C TYR A 315 10.51 36.34 -28.07
N ILE A 316 9.62 37.25 -28.44
CA ILE A 316 8.27 37.39 -27.87
C ILE A 316 7.28 37.28 -29.02
N GLY A 317 6.32 36.38 -28.94
CA GLY A 317 5.33 36.26 -30.01
C GLY A 317 4.39 35.08 -29.86
N GLU A 318 3.69 34.80 -30.95
CA GLU A 318 2.78 33.67 -31.06
C GLU A 318 3.54 32.34 -31.14
N TRP A 319 2.93 31.27 -30.64
CA TRP A 319 3.39 29.90 -30.71
C TRP A 319 2.22 28.99 -31.08
N LYS A 320 2.51 27.98 -31.91
CA LYS A 320 1.57 26.94 -32.31
C LYS A 320 2.31 25.62 -32.44
N ASP A 321 1.94 24.65 -31.62
CA ASP A 321 2.52 23.30 -31.68
C ASP A 321 4.08 23.32 -31.69
N ASP A 322 4.68 24.04 -30.75
CA ASP A 322 6.14 24.27 -30.61
C ASP A 322 6.82 25.08 -31.71
N LYS A 323 6.06 25.58 -32.68
CA LYS A 323 6.57 26.47 -33.73
C LYS A 323 6.21 27.91 -33.40
N LYS A 324 7.10 28.85 -33.72
CA LYS A 324 6.78 30.28 -33.67
C LYS A 324 5.66 30.56 -34.67
N GLY A 325 4.72 31.40 -34.26
CA GLY A 325 3.57 31.80 -35.04
C GLY A 325 3.94 32.84 -36.08
N LYS A 326 2.91 33.51 -36.61
CA LYS A 326 3.10 34.45 -37.71
C LYS A 326 3.67 35.78 -37.25
N ILE A 327 3.48 36.16 -35.99
CA ILE A 327 3.89 37.48 -35.50
C ILE A 327 4.82 37.31 -34.30
N GLY A 328 5.92 38.06 -34.29
CA GLY A 328 6.77 38.18 -33.11
C GLY A 328 7.88 39.20 -33.24
N THR A 329 8.52 39.46 -32.11
CA THR A 329 9.61 40.42 -31.95
C THR A 329 10.82 39.71 -31.40
N TYR A 330 11.96 39.87 -32.08
CA TYR A 330 13.27 39.42 -31.63
C TYR A 330 14.04 40.59 -31.05
N TYR A 331 14.65 40.36 -29.89
CA TYR A 331 15.58 41.23 -29.21
C TYR A 331 16.93 40.54 -29.21
N MET A 332 17.88 41.11 -29.90
CA MET A 332 19.21 40.57 -30.08
C MET A 332 20.12 40.97 -28.92
N GLU A 333 21.12 40.14 -28.61
CA GLU A 333 22.17 40.51 -27.64
C GLU A 333 22.90 41.79 -28.06
N SER A 334 23.03 42.04 -29.37
CA SER A 334 23.64 43.26 -29.90
C SER A 334 22.85 44.55 -29.61
N GLY A 335 21.61 44.46 -29.12
CA GLY A 335 20.70 45.59 -28.96
C GLY A 335 19.78 45.84 -30.16
N GLY A 336 19.89 45.03 -31.22
CA GLY A 336 18.96 45.06 -32.34
C GLY A 336 17.57 44.54 -31.97
N VAL A 337 16.53 45.17 -32.51
CA VAL A 337 15.13 44.75 -32.38
C VAL A 337 14.60 44.46 -33.78
N LEU A 338 14.05 43.27 -33.98
CA LEU A 338 13.49 42.80 -35.24
C LEU A 338 12.03 42.38 -35.01
N GLU A 339 11.09 43.20 -35.47
CA GLU A 339 9.67 42.88 -35.53
C GLU A 339 9.37 42.21 -36.87
N VAL A 340 8.66 41.08 -36.86
CA VAL A 340 8.37 40.32 -38.08
C VAL A 340 6.94 39.80 -38.11
N ARG A 341 6.39 39.79 -39.33
CA ARG A 341 5.22 39.03 -39.74
C ARG A 341 5.65 37.99 -40.76
N ILE A 342 5.59 36.72 -40.38
CA ILE A 342 5.99 35.56 -41.18
C ILE A 342 4.75 34.86 -41.73
N ILE A 343 4.69 34.69 -43.04
CA ILE A 343 3.69 33.89 -43.76
C ILE A 343 4.43 32.97 -44.72
N ASP A 344 4.12 31.67 -44.68
CA ASP A 344 4.71 30.66 -45.57
C ASP A 344 6.24 30.72 -45.65
N GLU A 345 6.91 30.84 -44.49
CA GLU A 345 8.38 30.94 -44.36
C GLU A 345 8.98 32.15 -45.11
N LYS A 346 8.21 33.25 -45.20
CA LYS A 346 8.68 34.56 -45.65
C LYS A 346 8.37 35.62 -44.62
N ILE A 347 9.30 36.55 -44.39
CA ILE A 347 8.99 37.80 -43.70
C ILE A 347 8.21 38.66 -44.69
N GLU A 348 6.89 38.63 -44.58
CA GLU A 348 5.97 39.43 -45.39
C GLU A 348 6.20 40.92 -45.10
N GLU A 349 6.28 41.26 -43.81
CA GLU A 349 6.56 42.61 -43.31
C GLU A 349 7.44 42.51 -42.06
N GLY A 350 8.41 43.42 -41.93
CA GLY A 350 9.22 43.51 -40.72
C GLY A 350 9.93 44.84 -40.58
N ILE A 351 10.30 45.17 -39.35
CA ILE A 351 11.03 46.40 -39.01
C ILE A 351 12.24 45.98 -38.18
N TYR A 352 13.43 46.35 -38.66
CA TYR A 352 14.67 46.21 -37.90
C TYR A 352 15.14 47.57 -37.41
N LYS A 353 15.39 47.67 -36.11
CA LYS A 353 15.92 48.85 -35.44
C LYS A 353 17.15 48.49 -34.61
N PHE A 354 18.17 49.35 -34.61
CA PHE A 354 19.37 49.19 -33.81
C PHE A 354 19.72 50.54 -33.17
N GLU A 355 19.64 50.64 -31.85
CA GLU A 355 19.90 51.87 -31.10
C GLU A 355 19.17 53.09 -31.70
N GLU A 356 19.90 54.17 -32.02
CA GLU A 356 19.40 55.42 -32.61
C GLU A 356 19.39 55.41 -34.15
N GLU A 357 19.70 54.28 -34.80
CA GLU A 357 19.68 54.22 -36.26
C GLU A 357 18.26 54.28 -36.83
N LYS A 358 18.17 54.75 -38.08
CA LYS A 358 16.92 54.71 -38.85
C LYS A 358 16.44 53.27 -38.99
N GLU A 359 15.15 53.11 -38.82
CA GLU A 359 14.44 51.85 -39.04
C GLU A 359 14.66 51.34 -40.46
N LYS A 360 14.93 50.04 -40.57
CA LYS A 360 15.04 49.34 -41.84
C LYS A 360 13.77 48.52 -42.04
N ILE A 361 13.01 48.86 -43.08
CA ILE A 361 11.83 48.11 -43.49
C ILE A 361 12.29 46.87 -44.25
N LEU A 362 11.78 45.71 -43.84
CA LEU A 362 11.98 44.42 -44.47
C LEU A 362 10.65 44.00 -45.08
N LYS A 363 10.67 43.59 -46.35
CA LYS A 363 9.46 43.15 -47.07
C LYS A 363 9.80 42.00 -48.00
N ASP A 364 8.93 41.00 -48.04
CA ASP A 364 9.03 39.84 -48.94
C ASP A 364 10.36 39.07 -48.86
N ILE A 365 10.97 38.96 -47.67
CA ILE A 365 12.24 38.25 -47.47
C ILE A 365 11.98 36.76 -47.30
N ASP A 366 12.51 35.94 -48.22
CA ASP A 366 12.45 34.48 -48.16
C ASP A 366 13.44 33.96 -47.10
N ILE A 367 12.93 33.20 -46.12
CA ILE A 367 13.74 32.58 -45.06
C ILE A 367 13.71 31.05 -45.14
N ARG A 368 13.20 30.48 -46.24
CA ARG A 368 13.12 29.02 -46.45
C ARG A 368 14.51 28.39 -46.43
N GLY A 369 14.66 27.36 -45.61
CA GLY A 369 15.91 26.62 -45.46
C GLY A 369 17.00 27.36 -44.68
N GLU A 370 16.79 28.62 -44.28
CA GLU A 370 17.70 29.29 -43.35
C GLU A 370 17.44 28.81 -41.93
N LYS A 371 18.48 28.29 -41.27
CA LYS A 371 18.39 28.06 -39.83
C LYS A 371 18.22 29.42 -39.16
N GLU A 372 17.24 29.53 -38.28
CA GLU A 372 16.94 30.77 -37.55
C GLU A 372 18.18 31.40 -36.93
N ASP A 373 19.05 30.60 -36.32
CA ASP A 373 20.33 31.06 -35.78
C ASP A 373 21.22 31.80 -36.81
N ILE A 374 21.20 31.38 -38.08
CA ILE A 374 21.95 32.02 -39.17
C ILE A 374 21.30 33.36 -39.53
N LEU A 375 19.97 33.39 -39.62
CA LEU A 375 19.22 34.62 -39.85
C LEU A 375 19.52 35.65 -38.76
N ILE A 376 19.43 35.23 -37.49
CA ILE A 376 19.72 36.06 -36.33
C ILE A 376 21.19 36.51 -36.32
N GLU A 377 22.14 35.63 -36.67
CA GLU A 377 23.54 36.03 -36.80
C GLU A 377 23.78 37.10 -37.86
N LYS A 378 23.02 37.12 -38.97
CA LYS A 378 23.10 38.20 -39.97
C LYS A 378 22.69 39.55 -39.38
N PHE A 379 21.72 39.56 -38.47
CA PHE A 379 21.27 40.77 -37.78
C PHE A 379 22.16 41.12 -36.56
N ASN A 380 22.80 40.12 -35.92
CA ASN A 380 23.75 40.35 -34.81
C ASN A 380 25.11 40.87 -35.29
N LYS A 381 25.63 40.39 -36.43
CA LYS A 381 26.94 40.78 -36.95
C LYS A 381 26.88 42.15 -37.64
N LYS A 382 27.14 43.21 -36.90
CA LYS A 382 27.40 44.53 -37.49
C LYS A 382 28.90 44.72 -37.74
N HIS A 383 29.30 44.53 -39.01
CA HIS A 383 30.40 45.17 -39.77
C HIS A 383 31.02 44.22 -40.82
N ARG A 384 30.33 44.05 -41.96
CA ARG A 384 30.90 44.12 -43.33
C ARG A 384 29.77 43.92 -44.35
N ASN A 385 29.25 45.03 -44.86
CA ASN A 385 28.65 45.17 -46.20
C ASN A 385 27.91 43.95 -46.78
N HIS A 386 26.67 43.61 -46.42
CA HIS A 386 25.87 42.69 -47.28
C HIS A 386 24.34 42.80 -47.19
N PHE A 387 23.79 43.94 -46.76
CA PHE A 387 22.43 44.33 -47.15
C PHE A 387 22.52 45.54 -48.09
N LYS A 388 23.13 45.35 -49.26
CA LYS A 388 22.93 46.23 -50.41
C LYS A 388 21.83 45.60 -51.24
N HIS A 389 20.70 46.30 -51.30
CA HIS A 389 19.58 46.09 -52.22
C HIS A 389 19.16 44.62 -52.47
N ILE A 390 18.09 44.20 -51.80
CA ILE A 390 17.12 43.29 -52.41
C ILE A 390 15.87 44.11 -52.67
#